data_AF-A0A348ZJE5-F1
#
_entry.id   AF-A0A348ZJE5-F1
#
_cell.length_a   1.000
_cell.length_b   1.000
_cell.length_c   1.000
_cell.angle_alpha   90.00
_cell.angle_beta   90.00
_cell.angle_gamma   90.00
#
_symmetry.space_group_name_H-M   'P 1'
#
loop_
_entity.id
_entity.type
_entity.pdbx_description
1 polymer ?
#
loop_
_entity_poly.entity_id
_entity_poly.type
_entity_poly.pdbx_seq_one_letter_code
_entity_poly.pdbx_strand_id
1 'polypeptide(L)'
;QIQGNGYSQALMSIMDIAPTLMTFADVPANPGFTMQGRSAAEQLQNAGDNPTARPYLAMETYGNKAVWSDRWKLLWDWPSRDWHLYDLFEDPGETRDLSAMYPVQRAEMMQVFEDFAESNGVVVLDDEVGYARYPDQVEAFSATPR
;
A
#
# COMPACT_ATOMS: atom_id res chain seq x y z
N GLN A 1 12.03 -25.13 6.71
CA GLN A 1 10.74 -25.73 7.14
C GLN A 1 9.86 -24.57 7.61
N ILE A 2 8.62 -24.46 7.12
CA ILE A 2 7.71 -23.39 7.56
C ILE A 2 7.09 -23.81 8.90
N GLN A 3 7.12 -22.93 9.91
CA GLN A 3 6.46 -23.20 11.19
C GLN A 3 4.94 -23.04 11.02
N GLY A 4 4.19 -24.12 11.28
CA GLY A 4 2.74 -24.06 11.33
C GLY A 4 2.25 -23.12 12.44
N ASN A 5 1.19 -22.35 12.18
CA ASN A 5 0.61 -21.35 13.09
C ASN A 5 1.58 -20.24 13.52
N GLY A 6 2.63 -19.96 12.73
CA GLY A 6 3.47 -18.78 12.94
C GLY A 6 2.73 -17.48 12.66
N TYR A 7 3.20 -16.40 13.26
CA TYR A 7 2.71 -15.04 13.05
C TYR A 7 3.85 -14.15 12.54
N SER A 8 3.55 -13.22 11.63
CA SER A 8 4.49 -12.25 11.09
C SER A 8 3.82 -10.89 10.93
N GLN A 9 4.56 -9.83 11.27
CA GLN A 9 4.16 -8.43 11.08
C GLN A 9 4.77 -7.81 9.83
N ALA A 10 5.50 -8.59 9.03
CA ALA A 10 6.15 -8.08 7.83
C ALA A 10 5.11 -7.51 6.85
N LEU A 11 5.42 -6.36 6.25
CA LEU A 11 4.61 -5.79 5.19
C LEU A 11 4.66 -6.70 3.95
N MET A 12 3.47 -7.12 3.49
CA MET A 12 3.29 -8.01 2.34
C MET A 12 2.15 -7.51 1.45
N SER A 13 2.16 -7.95 0.20
CA SER A 13 1.14 -7.64 -0.81
C SER A 13 0.75 -8.88 -1.61
N ILE A 14 -0.36 -8.80 -2.33
CA ILE A 14 -0.79 -9.87 -3.25
C ILE A 14 0.27 -10.18 -4.33
N MET A 15 1.08 -9.18 -4.70
CA MET A 15 2.14 -9.33 -5.71
C MET A 15 3.22 -10.32 -5.25
N ASP A 16 3.38 -10.52 -3.95
CA ASP A 16 4.43 -11.37 -3.36
C ASP A 16 4.11 -12.86 -3.45
N ILE A 17 2.85 -13.24 -3.72
CA ILE A 17 2.41 -14.64 -3.78
C ILE A 17 3.15 -15.40 -4.89
N ALA A 18 3.14 -14.87 -6.12
CA ALA A 18 3.76 -15.52 -7.28
C ALA A 18 5.27 -15.78 -7.10
N PRO A 19 6.12 -14.77 -6.80
CA PRO A 19 7.56 -15.00 -6.60
C PRO A 19 7.85 -15.91 -5.39
N THR A 20 7.00 -15.90 -4.36
CA THR A 20 7.14 -16.81 -3.21
C THR A 20 6.94 -18.27 -3.62
N LEU A 21 5.85 -18.56 -4.35
CA LEU A 21 5.59 -19.92 -4.85
C LEU A 21 6.68 -20.38 -5.82
N MET A 22 7.17 -19.49 -6.67
CA MET A 22 8.28 -19.79 -7.59
C MET A 22 9.55 -20.17 -6.82
N THR A 23 9.89 -19.46 -5.73
CA THR A 23 11.02 -19.83 -4.87
C THR A 23 10.87 -21.22 -4.27
N PHE A 24 9.70 -21.56 -3.73
CA PHE A 24 9.48 -22.89 -3.14
C PHE A 24 9.44 -24.03 -4.17
N ALA A 25 9.07 -23.72 -5.42
CA ALA A 25 8.98 -24.68 -6.51
C ALA A 25 10.25 -24.76 -7.37
N ASP A 26 11.33 -24.06 -6.99
CA ASP A 26 12.57 -23.93 -7.77
C ASP A 26 12.32 -23.50 -9.23
N VAL A 27 11.32 -22.63 -9.45
CA VAL A 27 11.00 -22.07 -10.77
C VAL A 27 11.79 -20.78 -10.98
N PRO A 28 12.64 -20.68 -12.03
CA PRO A 28 13.44 -19.48 -12.27
C PRO A 28 12.58 -18.30 -12.72
N ALA A 29 13.04 -17.09 -12.41
CA ALA A 29 12.43 -15.86 -12.91
C ALA A 29 12.55 -15.79 -14.45
N ASN A 30 11.54 -15.18 -15.09
CA ASN A 30 11.59 -14.88 -16.52
C ASN A 30 12.53 -13.68 -16.75
N PRO A 31 13.65 -13.81 -17.50
CA PRO A 31 14.60 -12.72 -17.70
C PRO A 31 14.01 -11.48 -18.38
N GLY A 32 12.92 -11.63 -19.15
CA GLY A 32 12.24 -10.54 -19.84
C GLY A 32 11.14 -9.86 -19.02
N PHE A 33 10.94 -10.25 -17.77
CA PHE A 33 9.87 -9.73 -16.94
C PHE A 33 10.31 -9.53 -15.49
N THR A 34 10.24 -8.29 -15.02
CA THR A 34 10.52 -7.95 -13.62
C THR A 34 9.21 -7.98 -12.82
N MET A 35 9.10 -8.93 -11.90
CA MET A 35 8.01 -8.94 -10.93
C MET A 35 8.18 -7.78 -9.93
N GLN A 36 7.09 -7.07 -9.66
CA GLN A 36 7.02 -6.06 -8.58
C GLN A 36 6.95 -6.70 -7.19
N GLY A 37 6.43 -7.92 -7.13
CA GLY A 37 6.45 -8.78 -5.96
C GLY A 37 7.86 -9.21 -5.57
N ARG A 38 8.05 -9.57 -4.31
CA ARG A 38 9.28 -10.15 -3.77
C ARG A 38 8.92 -11.46 -3.08
N SER A 39 9.81 -12.44 -3.16
CA SER A 39 9.60 -13.71 -2.47
C SER A 39 9.62 -13.48 -0.97
N ALA A 40 8.66 -14.08 -0.29
CA ALA A 40 8.55 -14.10 1.16
C ALA A 40 9.01 -15.43 1.78
N ALA A 41 9.69 -16.27 1.00
CA ALA A 41 10.11 -17.59 1.44
C ALA A 41 10.97 -17.51 2.72
N GLU A 42 11.87 -16.52 2.82
CA GLU A 42 12.69 -16.31 4.01
C GLU A 42 11.82 -15.94 5.23
N GLN A 43 10.86 -15.03 5.06
CA GLN A 43 9.94 -14.61 6.12
C GLN A 43 9.08 -15.79 6.62
N LEU A 44 8.63 -16.67 5.72
CA LEU A 44 7.83 -17.84 6.06
C LEU A 44 8.65 -18.97 6.71
N GLN A 45 9.90 -19.14 6.30
CA GLN A 45 10.78 -20.18 6.85
C GLN A 45 11.37 -19.81 8.21
N ASN A 46 11.53 -18.52 8.50
CA ASN A 46 12.11 -18.02 9.73
C ASN A 46 11.03 -17.28 10.55
N ALA A 47 10.12 -18.00 11.20
CA ALA A 47 9.10 -17.38 12.04
C ALA A 47 9.75 -16.51 13.14
N GLY A 48 9.53 -15.20 13.11
CA GLY A 48 10.16 -14.21 13.98
C GLY A 48 10.05 -12.78 13.46
N ASP A 49 10.75 -11.86 14.12
CA ASP A 49 10.82 -10.43 13.78
C ASP A 49 11.76 -10.19 12.59
N ASN A 50 11.39 -10.75 11.43
CA ASN A 50 12.17 -10.55 10.22
C ASN A 50 11.83 -9.21 9.58
N PRO A 51 12.84 -8.49 9.07
CA PRO A 51 12.60 -7.28 8.31
C PRO A 51 11.69 -7.59 7.11
N THR A 52 10.85 -6.60 6.80
CA THR A 52 9.93 -6.65 5.66
C THR A 52 10.71 -6.94 4.38
N ALA A 53 10.10 -7.65 3.42
CA ALA A 53 10.74 -7.90 2.12
C ALA A 53 10.97 -6.60 1.32
N ARG A 54 10.26 -5.51 1.68
CA ARG A 54 10.30 -4.20 1.02
C ARG A 54 10.15 -3.07 2.05
N PRO A 55 10.90 -1.97 1.92
CA PRO A 55 10.81 -0.84 2.86
C PRO A 55 9.44 -0.14 2.79
N TYR A 56 8.80 -0.16 1.62
CA TYR A 56 7.52 0.50 1.40
C TYR A 56 6.63 -0.28 0.42
N LEU A 57 5.33 0.01 0.47
CA LEU A 57 4.32 -0.35 -0.52
C LEU A 57 3.51 0.90 -0.85
N ALA A 58 3.13 1.09 -2.10
CA ALA A 58 2.25 2.19 -2.51
C ALA A 58 1.14 1.65 -3.40
N MET A 59 0.00 2.36 -3.41
CA MET A 59 -1.10 2.09 -4.32
C MET A 59 -1.79 3.38 -4.75
N GLU A 60 -2.35 3.34 -5.95
CA GLU A 60 -3.39 4.26 -6.40
C GLU A 60 -4.58 3.44 -6.90
N THR A 61 -5.79 3.83 -6.52
CA THR A 61 -7.02 3.21 -7.02
C THR A 61 -8.19 4.18 -6.95
N TYR A 62 -8.83 4.44 -8.09
CA TYR A 62 -9.98 5.35 -8.22
C TYR A 62 -9.73 6.76 -7.66
N GLY A 63 -8.50 7.25 -7.77
CA GLY A 63 -8.05 8.53 -7.24
C GLY A 63 -7.49 8.45 -5.81
N ASN A 64 -7.84 7.41 -5.04
CA ASN A 64 -7.30 7.18 -3.70
C ASN A 64 -5.82 6.80 -3.78
N LYS A 65 -5.03 7.27 -2.82
CA LYS A 65 -3.58 7.11 -2.79
C LYS A 65 -3.16 6.69 -1.40
N ALA A 66 -2.25 5.72 -1.31
CA ALA A 66 -1.71 5.31 -0.02
C ALA A 66 -0.29 4.78 -0.12
N VAL A 67 0.46 4.94 0.96
CA VAL A 67 1.81 4.40 1.15
C VAL A 67 1.88 3.74 2.52
N TRP A 68 2.46 2.54 2.59
CA TRP A 68 2.80 1.85 3.83
C TRP A 68 4.30 1.80 3.97
N SER A 69 4.81 2.03 5.17
CA SER A 69 6.23 1.91 5.52
C SER A 69 6.35 1.52 6.99
N ASP A 70 6.74 0.27 7.25
CA ASP A 70 6.82 -0.27 8.61
C ASP A 70 5.50 -0.06 9.39
N ARG A 71 5.52 0.71 10.49
CA ARG A 71 4.32 1.07 11.27
C ARG A 71 3.46 2.16 10.62
N TRP A 72 4.00 2.90 9.67
CA TRP A 72 3.35 4.10 9.13
C TRP A 72 2.46 3.78 7.93
N LYS A 73 1.36 4.51 7.84
CA LYS A 73 0.56 4.63 6.62
C LYS A 73 0.30 6.09 6.30
N LEU A 74 0.63 6.49 5.07
CA LEU A 74 0.21 7.75 4.49
C LEU A 74 -1.01 7.49 3.62
N LEU A 75 -2.09 8.23 3.82
CA LEU A 75 -3.35 8.05 3.10
C LEU A 75 -3.88 9.41 2.63
N TRP A 76 -4.31 9.47 1.38
CA TRP A 76 -4.96 10.65 0.84
C TRP A 76 -6.38 10.78 1.41
N ASP A 77 -6.66 11.92 2.05
CA ASP A 77 -7.98 12.26 2.57
C ASP A 77 -8.69 13.20 1.59
N TRP A 78 -9.78 12.74 1.00
CA TRP A 78 -10.56 13.54 0.05
C TRP A 78 -11.30 14.73 0.68
N PRO A 79 -11.91 14.62 1.88
CA PRO A 79 -12.51 15.77 2.55
C PRO A 79 -11.53 16.95 2.76
N SER A 80 -10.31 16.70 3.24
CA SER A 80 -9.28 17.73 3.40
C SER A 80 -8.52 18.02 2.10
N ARG A 81 -8.58 17.10 1.12
CA ARG A 81 -7.75 17.06 -0.10
C ARG A 81 -6.27 17.15 0.23
N ASP A 82 -5.86 16.40 1.26
CA ASP A 82 -4.49 16.39 1.74
C ASP A 82 -4.05 15.01 2.25
N TRP A 83 -2.75 14.82 2.36
CA TRP A 83 -2.16 13.62 2.93
C TRP A 83 -2.26 13.59 4.45
N HIS A 84 -2.87 12.53 4.99
CA HIS A 84 -2.86 12.20 6.41
C HIS A 84 -1.90 11.06 6.72
N LEU A 85 -1.29 11.09 7.91
CA LEU A 85 -0.29 10.12 8.35
C LEU A 85 -0.81 9.41 9.59
N TYR A 86 -0.77 8.08 9.59
CA TYR A 86 -1.26 7.23 10.65
C TYR A 86 -0.17 6.26 11.10
N ASP A 87 -0.18 5.96 12.40
CA ASP A 87 0.62 4.92 13.01
C ASP A 87 -0.24 3.68 13.20
N LEU A 88 -0.10 2.68 12.32
CA LEU A 88 -0.94 1.49 12.29
C LEU A 88 -0.72 0.55 13.49
N PHE A 89 0.36 0.73 14.26
CA PHE A 89 0.60 -0.08 15.46
C PHE A 89 -0.26 0.42 16.62
N GLU A 90 -0.40 1.74 16.76
CA GLU A 90 -1.17 2.38 17.83
C GLU A 90 -2.63 2.68 17.41
N ASP A 91 -2.85 2.90 16.12
CA ASP A 91 -4.14 3.27 15.53
C ASP A 91 -4.39 2.52 14.21
N PRO A 92 -4.66 1.20 14.26
CA PRO A 92 -5.02 0.42 13.07
C PRO A 92 -6.28 0.92 12.36
N GLY A 93 -7.11 1.71 13.06
CA GLY A 93 -8.35 2.28 12.54
C GLY A 93 -8.18 3.59 11.78
N GLU A 94 -6.95 4.13 11.70
CA GLU A 94 -6.64 5.36 10.96
C GLU A 94 -7.49 6.55 11.42
N THR A 95 -7.69 6.66 12.74
CA THR A 95 -8.61 7.62 13.36
C THR A 95 -7.95 8.92 13.78
N ARG A 96 -6.62 8.94 13.96
CA ARG A 96 -5.86 10.09 14.44
C ARG A 96 -4.77 10.46 13.44
N ASP A 97 -4.98 11.54 12.71
CA ASP A 97 -3.95 12.11 11.83
C ASP A 97 -2.76 12.66 12.65
N LEU A 98 -1.56 12.22 12.28
CA LEU A 98 -0.28 12.57 12.88
C LEU A 98 0.59 13.44 11.95
N SER A 99 0.06 13.88 10.80
CA SER A 99 0.79 14.63 9.77
C SER A 99 1.52 15.86 10.30
N ALA A 100 0.87 16.64 11.16
CA ALA A 100 1.47 17.84 11.76
C ALA A 100 2.55 17.51 12.80
N MET A 101 2.48 16.33 13.43
CA MET A 101 3.45 15.90 14.45
C MET A 101 4.71 15.29 13.82
N TYR A 102 4.59 14.63 12.67
CA TYR A 102 5.71 13.97 11.98
C TYR A 102 5.84 14.45 10.51
N PRO A 103 6.13 15.74 10.28
CA PRO A 103 6.16 16.31 8.94
C PRO A 103 7.26 15.73 8.04
N VAL A 104 8.38 15.29 8.62
CA VAL A 104 9.49 14.66 7.88
C VAL A 104 9.05 13.29 7.35
N GLN A 105 8.49 12.43 8.20
CA GLN A 105 7.97 11.11 7.81
C GLN A 105 6.90 11.25 6.72
N ARG A 106 6.01 12.23 6.87
CA ARG A 106 4.99 12.57 5.87
C ARG A 106 5.62 12.90 4.52
N ALA A 107 6.58 13.82 4.49
CA ALA A 107 7.25 14.24 3.26
C ALA A 107 8.01 13.08 2.59
N GLU A 108 8.71 12.25 3.36
CA GLU A 108 9.40 11.07 2.83
C GLU A 108 8.43 10.08 2.18
N MET A 109 7.29 9.82 2.81
CA MET A 109 6.27 8.91 2.25
C MET A 109 5.53 9.52 1.05
N MET A 110 5.41 10.85 0.98
CA MET A 110 4.91 11.53 -0.23
C MET A 110 5.86 11.31 -1.41
N GLN A 111 7.18 11.42 -1.20
CA GLN A 111 8.17 11.13 -2.24
C GLN A 111 8.07 9.67 -2.72
N VAL A 112 7.89 8.72 -1.79
CA VAL A 112 7.67 7.31 -2.14
C VAL A 112 6.46 7.14 -3.06
N PHE A 113 5.37 7.88 -2.81
CA PHE A 113 4.20 7.84 -3.70
C PHE A 113 4.51 8.43 -5.08
N GLU A 114 5.23 9.55 -5.16
CA GLU A 114 5.62 10.17 -6.43
C GLU A 114 6.46 9.22 -7.28
N ASP A 115 7.47 8.59 -6.69
CA ASP A 115 8.33 7.61 -7.36
C ASP A 115 7.53 6.38 -7.83
N PHE A 116 6.57 5.93 -7.02
CA PHE A 116 5.64 4.86 -7.40
C PHE A 116 4.77 5.28 -8.57
N ALA A 117 4.19 6.47 -8.53
CA ALA A 117 3.29 6.97 -9.56
C ALA A 117 4.00 7.09 -10.91
N GLU A 118 5.21 7.64 -10.93
CA GLU A 118 6.04 7.75 -12.13
C GLU A 118 6.40 6.36 -12.69
N SER A 119 6.92 5.47 -11.85
CA SER A 119 7.36 4.14 -12.29
C SER A 119 6.24 3.23 -12.78
N ASN A 120 4.99 3.51 -12.39
CA ASN A 120 3.82 2.71 -12.77
C ASN A 120 2.91 3.42 -13.78
N GLY A 121 3.26 4.63 -14.24
CA GLY A 121 2.44 5.39 -15.18
C GLY A 121 1.07 5.76 -14.62
N VAL A 122 0.98 6.02 -13.32
CA VAL A 122 -0.26 6.38 -12.65
C VAL A 122 -0.74 7.73 -13.15
N VAL A 123 -2.00 7.77 -13.59
CA VAL A 123 -2.69 9.03 -13.88
C VAL A 123 -3.34 9.50 -12.60
N VAL A 124 -2.76 10.52 -11.97
CA VAL A 124 -3.31 11.12 -10.76
C VAL A 124 -4.60 11.86 -11.11
N LEU A 125 -5.71 11.36 -10.55
CA LEU A 125 -7.02 11.97 -10.70
C LEU A 125 -7.19 13.14 -9.74
N ASP A 126 -7.88 14.18 -10.21
CA ASP A 126 -8.24 15.36 -9.41
C ASP A 126 -9.39 15.08 -8.45
N ASP A 127 -10.19 14.05 -8.69
CA ASP A 127 -11.33 13.66 -7.86
C ASP A 127 -11.37 12.14 -7.64
N GLU A 128 -12.02 11.71 -6.56
CA GLU A 128 -12.30 10.29 -6.34
C GLU A 128 -13.35 9.83 -7.36
N VAL A 129 -13.08 8.74 -8.05
CA VAL A 129 -13.99 8.14 -9.05
C VAL A 129 -14.54 6.78 -8.60
N GLY A 130 -14.54 6.55 -7.28
CA GLY A 130 -14.99 5.32 -6.66
C GLY A 130 -16.51 5.15 -6.66
N TYR A 131 -16.99 4.12 -5.96
CA TYR A 131 -18.40 3.73 -5.88
C TYR A 131 -19.22 4.64 -4.95
N ALA A 132 -19.41 5.91 -5.32
CA ALA A 132 -20.30 6.87 -4.65
C ALA A 132 -20.14 6.89 -3.11
N ARG A 133 -18.89 7.02 -2.66
CA ARG A 133 -18.51 7.04 -1.25
C ARG A 133 -18.88 8.36 -0.57
N TYR A 134 -18.87 9.45 -1.32
CA TYR A 134 -19.14 10.80 -0.82
C TYR A 134 -20.51 11.32 -1.26
N PRO A 135 -21.17 12.19 -0.47
CA PRO A 135 -22.52 12.68 -0.76
C PRO A 135 -22.67 13.30 -2.14
N ASP A 136 -21.69 14.08 -2.58
CA ASP A 136 -21.62 14.72 -3.90
C ASP A 136 -21.63 13.71 -5.04
N GLN A 137 -20.96 12.56 -4.88
CA GLN A 137 -20.96 11.49 -5.88
C GLN A 137 -22.31 10.76 -5.94
N VAL A 138 -22.97 10.56 -4.79
CA VAL A 138 -24.32 9.96 -4.72
C VAL A 138 -25.33 10.88 -5.41
N GLU A 139 -25.25 12.18 -5.16
CA GLU A 139 -26.09 13.19 -5.79
C GLU A 139 -25.86 13.25 -7.30
N ALA A 140 -24.59 13.30 -7.74
CA ALA A 140 -24.24 13.32 -9.17
C ALA A 140 -24.74 12.07 -9.91
N PHE A 141 -24.57 10.89 -9.32
CA PHE A 141 -25.10 9.63 -9.88
C PHE A 141 -26.63 9.65 -9.97
N SER A 142 -27.30 10.20 -8.95
CA SER A 142 -28.76 10.28 -8.90
C SER A 142 -29.34 11.31 -9.88
N ALA A 143 -28.57 12.35 -10.22
CA ALA A 143 -28.98 13.43 -11.13
C ALA A 143 -28.80 13.08 -12.62
N THR A 144 -28.10 12.00 -12.96
CA THR A 144 -27.84 11.60 -14.34
C THR A 144 -29.09 10.91 -14.95
N PRO A 145 -29.71 11.45 -16.03
CA PRO A 145 -30.85 10.81 -16.68
C PRO A 145 -30.45 9.42 -17.22
N ARG A 146 -31.25 8.39 -16.93
CA ARG A 146 -31.07 7.03 -17.45
C ARG A 146 -31.68 6.84 -18.82
#